data_AF-A0A0N4VZX5-F1
#
_entry.id   AF-A0A0N4VZX5-F1
#
_cell.length_a   1.000
_cell.length_b   1.000
_cell.length_c   1.000
_cell.angle_alpha   90.00
_cell.angle_beta   90.00
_cell.angle_gamma   90.00
#
_symmetry.space_group_name_H-M   'P 1'
#
loop_
_entity.id
_entity.type
_entity.pdbx_description
1 polymer ?
#
loop_
_entity_poly.entity_id
_entity_poly.type
_entity_poly.pdbx_seq_one_letter_code
_entity_poly.pdbx_strand_id
1 'polypeptide(L)'
;LAFLVNEHLADVVITEDSDLIAFACEKIAFKWSCERGDCLIYEKSQLPRCFTGVMGSNFDFTKFRRICILAGCDYLQAGLPGIGLNKALSFFSKTSRTDLRKLLPRIPQYLNMSKLTVSKEFVEEFIRAENTFLHQVCLSNI
;
A
#
# COMPACT_ATOMS: atom_id res chain seq x y z
N LEU A 1 3.88 -6.63 14.07
CA LEU A 1 3.86 -5.22 14.53
C LEU A 1 2.50 -4.58 14.30
N ALA A 2 2.02 -4.46 13.05
CA ALA A 2 0.69 -3.92 12.77
C ALA A 2 -0.43 -4.61 13.57
N PHE A 3 -0.42 -5.95 13.65
CA PHE A 3 -1.35 -6.72 14.49
C PHE A 3 -1.40 -6.24 15.94
N LEU A 4 -0.25 -6.03 16.60
CA LEU A 4 -0.21 -5.65 18.02
C LEU A 4 -0.85 -4.28 18.27
N VAL A 5 -0.63 -3.32 17.36
CA VAL A 5 -1.24 -1.99 17.49
C VAL A 5 -2.73 -2.03 17.19
N ASN A 6 -3.11 -2.75 16.14
CA ASN A 6 -4.50 -2.86 15.69
C ASN A 6 -5.38 -3.64 16.69
N GLU A 7 -4.82 -4.59 17.43
CA GLU A 7 -5.51 -5.31 18.52
C GLU A 7 -5.37 -4.61 19.89
N HIS A 8 -4.84 -3.37 19.91
CA HIS A 8 -4.67 -2.57 21.13
C HIS A 8 -3.77 -3.22 22.20
N LEU A 9 -2.84 -4.09 21.78
CA LEU A 9 -1.81 -4.69 22.63
C LEU A 9 -0.57 -3.79 22.75
N ALA A 10 -0.46 -2.78 21.88
CA ALA A 10 0.53 -1.71 21.93
C ALA A 10 -0.07 -0.40 21.41
N ASP A 11 0.34 0.75 21.95
CA ASP A 11 -0.19 2.06 21.53
C ASP A 11 0.39 2.56 20.19
N VAL A 12 1.64 2.23 19.90
CA VAL A 12 2.39 2.71 18.73
C VAL A 12 3.53 1.74 18.38
N VAL A 13 3.86 1.65 17.10
CA VAL A 13 5.09 0.98 16.64
C VAL A 13 6.13 2.02 16.28
N ILE A 14 7.34 1.89 16.81
CA ILE A 14 8.50 2.68 16.39
C ILE A 14 9.23 1.91 15.30
N THR A 15 9.33 2.47 14.10
CA THR A 15 10.04 1.86 12.97
C THR A 15 10.39 2.89 11.90
N GLU A 16 11.39 2.62 11.07
CA GLU A 16 11.64 3.35 9.82
C GLU A 16 11.00 2.66 8.60
N ASP A 17 10.44 1.46 8.79
CA ASP A 17 9.82 0.69 7.72
C ASP A 17 8.40 1.19 7.42
N SER A 18 8.24 1.82 6.26
CA SER A 18 6.97 2.36 5.79
C SER A 18 5.96 1.31 5.33
N ASP A 19 6.36 0.04 5.17
CA ASP A 19 5.44 -1.02 4.72
C ASP A 19 4.31 -1.26 5.72
N LEU A 20 4.52 -0.93 7.00
CA LEU A 20 3.48 -0.97 8.03
C LEU A 20 2.28 -0.08 7.70
N ILE A 21 2.48 0.97 6.89
CA ILE A 21 1.38 1.79 6.37
C ILE A 21 0.51 0.95 5.44
N ALA A 22 1.08 0.13 4.55
CA ALA A 22 0.32 -0.75 3.64
C ALA A 22 -0.32 -1.96 4.36
N PHE A 23 0.26 -2.41 5.48
CA PHE A 23 -0.35 -3.36 6.42
C PHE A 23 -1.49 -2.77 7.27
N ALA A 24 -1.85 -1.51 7.05
CA ALA A 24 -2.95 -0.85 7.76
C ALA A 24 -2.74 -0.69 9.27
N CYS A 25 -1.48 -0.55 9.70
CA CYS A 25 -1.13 -0.22 11.08
C CYS A 25 -1.79 1.10 11.49
N GLU A 26 -2.42 1.15 12.67
CA GLU A 26 -3.17 2.35 13.08
C GLU A 26 -2.27 3.55 13.44
N LYS A 27 -1.14 3.30 14.12
CA LYS A 27 -0.23 4.35 14.58
C LYS A 27 1.23 3.91 14.50
N ILE A 28 2.06 4.76 13.88
CA ILE A 28 3.49 4.51 13.70
C ILE A 28 4.27 5.77 14.09
N ALA A 29 5.38 5.60 14.80
CA ALA A 29 6.37 6.64 15.04
C ALA A 29 7.59 6.40 14.16
N PHE A 30 7.81 7.30 13.20
CA PHE A 30 8.97 7.34 12.32
C PHE A 30 10.02 8.33 12.84
N LYS A 31 11.26 8.19 12.38
CA LYS A 31 12.38 9.12 12.64
C LYS A 31 12.57 9.42 14.12
N TRP A 32 12.49 8.39 14.97
CA TRP A 32 12.65 8.56 16.41
C TRP A 32 14.09 8.96 16.76
N SER A 33 14.26 10.08 17.45
CA SER A 33 15.55 10.51 18.01
C SER A 33 15.70 10.02 19.45
N CYS A 34 16.69 9.16 19.69
CA CYS A 34 17.02 8.73 21.04
C CYS A 34 17.60 9.84 21.93
N GLU A 35 18.22 10.86 21.35
CA GLU A 35 18.85 11.95 22.08
C GLU A 35 17.85 13.02 22.53
N ARG A 36 16.89 13.36 21.66
CA ARG A 36 15.95 14.47 21.87
C ARG A 36 14.51 14.03 22.15
N GLY A 37 14.17 12.78 21.81
CA GLY A 37 12.81 12.26 21.92
C GLY A 37 11.85 12.77 20.84
N ASP A 38 12.33 13.44 19.79
CA ASP A 38 11.49 13.84 18.66
C ASP A 38 11.17 12.67 17.72
N CYS A 39 9.96 12.66 17.16
CA CYS A 39 9.54 11.69 16.15
C CYS A 39 8.44 12.26 15.24
N LEU A 40 8.20 11.59 14.13
CA LEU A 40 7.10 11.86 13.21
C LEU A 40 6.01 10.81 13.41
N ILE A 41 4.82 11.26 13.81
CA ILE A 41 3.67 10.38 14.02
C ILE A 41 2.85 10.25 12.75
N TYR A 42 2.66 9.00 12.33
CA TYR A 42 1.66 8.61 11.35
C TYR A 42 0.42 8.06 12.09
N GLU A 43 -0.75 8.53 11.67
CA GLU A 43 -2.04 7.98 12.08
C GLU A 43 -2.85 7.61 10.83
N LYS A 44 -3.36 6.38 10.79
CA LYS A 44 -4.15 5.86 9.67
C LYS A 44 -5.39 6.70 9.36
N SER A 45 -6.02 7.27 10.41
CA SER A 45 -7.17 8.16 10.29
C SER A 45 -6.86 9.47 9.54
N GLN A 46 -5.60 9.90 9.55
CA GLN A 46 -5.13 11.13 8.90
C GLN A 46 -4.66 10.91 7.47
N LEU A 47 -4.37 9.66 7.08
CA LEU A 47 -3.88 9.31 5.74
C LEU A 47 -4.75 9.86 4.59
N PRO A 48 -6.10 9.89 4.65
CA PRO A 48 -6.92 10.50 3.61
C PRO A 48 -6.58 11.95 3.29
N ARG A 49 -6.10 12.73 4.28
CA ARG A 49 -5.74 14.15 4.13
C ARG A 49 -4.53 14.36 3.23
N CYS A 50 -3.72 13.33 2.99
CA CYS A 50 -2.58 13.38 2.08
C CYS A 50 -2.98 13.26 0.60
N PHE A 51 -4.24 12.98 0.30
CA PHE A 51 -4.72 12.77 -1.07
C PHE A 51 -5.65 13.89 -1.52
N THR A 52 -5.67 14.10 -2.83
CA THR A 52 -6.59 15.00 -3.51
C THR A 52 -7.46 14.24 -4.51
N GLY A 53 -8.51 14.89 -5.04
CA GLY A 53 -9.44 14.26 -5.98
C GLY A 53 -10.21 13.10 -5.35
N VAL A 54 -10.41 12.03 -6.12
CA VAL A 54 -11.22 10.86 -5.72
C VAL A 54 -10.69 10.18 -4.44
N MET A 55 -9.37 10.07 -4.30
CA MET A 55 -8.76 9.45 -3.11
C MET A 55 -8.86 10.34 -1.87
N GLY A 56 -9.05 11.66 -2.03
CA GLY A 56 -9.30 12.58 -0.91
C GLY A 56 -10.76 12.59 -0.46
N SER A 57 -11.72 12.50 -1.40
CA SER A 57 -13.15 12.55 -1.09
C SER A 57 -13.77 11.20 -0.73
N ASN A 58 -13.26 10.09 -1.29
CA ASN A 58 -13.74 8.75 -1.04
C ASN A 58 -12.54 7.81 -0.89
N PHE A 59 -11.82 7.97 0.22
CA PHE A 59 -10.62 7.20 0.50
C PHE A 59 -10.96 5.72 0.71
N ASP A 60 -10.35 4.88 -0.11
CA ASP A 60 -10.42 3.42 0.00
C ASP A 60 -9.04 2.88 0.32
N PHE A 61 -8.89 2.32 1.52
CA PHE A 61 -7.62 1.77 1.97
C PHE A 61 -7.17 0.57 1.12
N THR A 62 -8.10 -0.19 0.54
CA THR A 62 -7.77 -1.28 -0.39
C THR A 62 -7.11 -0.72 -1.66
N LYS A 63 -7.61 0.40 -2.19
CA LYS A 63 -6.94 1.10 -3.30
C LYS A 63 -5.58 1.64 -2.88
N PHE A 64 -5.46 2.23 -1.69
CA PHE A 64 -4.18 2.70 -1.17
C PHE A 64 -3.14 1.58 -1.12
N ARG A 65 -3.46 0.42 -0.53
CA ARG A 65 -2.57 -0.74 -0.49
C ARG A 65 -2.16 -1.20 -1.89
N ARG A 66 -3.12 -1.27 -2.82
CA ARG A 66 -2.85 -1.62 -4.22
C ARG A 66 -1.97 -0.60 -4.94
N ILE A 67 -2.08 0.69 -4.59
CA ILE A 67 -1.19 1.75 -5.09
C ILE A 67 0.25 1.50 -4.60
N CYS A 68 0.44 1.19 -3.32
CA CYS A 68 1.74 0.84 -2.75
C CYS A 68 2.34 -0.38 -3.47
N ILE A 69 1.57 -1.47 -3.61
CA ILE A 69 2.03 -2.68 -4.30
C ILE A 69 2.43 -2.38 -5.76
N LEU A 70 1.59 -1.63 -6.50
CA LEU A 70 1.85 -1.32 -7.91
C LEU A 70 3.03 -0.36 -8.10
N ALA A 71 3.28 0.53 -7.14
CA ALA A 71 4.43 1.42 -7.18
C ALA A 71 5.76 0.69 -6.92
N GLY A 72 5.70 -0.52 -6.39
CA GLY A 72 6.84 -1.35 -6.02
C GLY A 72 6.80 -1.70 -4.54
N CYS A 73 6.93 -2.99 -4.23
CA CYS A 73 7.09 -3.52 -2.87
C CYS A 73 7.94 -4.78 -2.92
N ASP A 74 8.46 -5.21 -1.77
CA ASP A 74 9.36 -6.38 -1.67
C ASP A 74 8.68 -7.69 -2.09
N TYR A 75 7.36 -7.77 -2.03
CA TYR A 75 6.59 -8.95 -2.43
C TYR A 75 6.40 -9.07 -3.96
N LEU A 76 6.66 -8.01 -4.72
CA LEU A 76 6.46 -7.93 -6.18
C LEU A 76 7.79 -7.62 -6.90
N GLN A 77 8.69 -8.59 -6.92
CA GLN A 77 10.08 -8.41 -7.38
C GLN A 77 10.22 -7.91 -8.83
N ALA A 78 9.39 -8.39 -9.75
CA ALA A 78 9.48 -7.99 -11.16
C ALA A 78 8.99 -6.55 -11.40
N GLY A 79 8.09 -6.04 -10.56
CA GLY A 79 7.44 -4.73 -10.72
C GLY A 79 6.86 -4.49 -12.12
N LEU A 80 6.57 -3.22 -12.43
CA LEU A 80 6.34 -2.76 -13.81
C LEU A 80 7.26 -1.57 -14.12
N PRO A 81 8.06 -1.64 -15.19
CA PRO A 81 9.03 -0.59 -15.49
C PRO A 81 8.34 0.75 -15.76
N GLY A 82 8.84 1.79 -15.11
CA GLY A 82 8.32 3.14 -15.26
C GLY A 82 6.96 3.36 -14.60
N ILE A 83 6.53 2.50 -13.68
CA ILE A 83 5.38 2.73 -12.80
C ILE A 83 5.88 2.99 -11.37
N GLY A 84 5.50 4.14 -10.82
CA GLY A 84 5.71 4.50 -9.42
C GLY A 84 4.43 5.10 -8.83
N LEU A 85 4.51 5.64 -7.61
CA LEU A 85 3.35 6.10 -6.82
C LEU A 85 2.37 6.99 -7.62
N ASN A 86 2.85 8.00 -8.34
CA ASN A 86 1.97 8.91 -9.10
C ASN A 86 1.18 8.20 -10.20
N LYS A 87 1.81 7.25 -10.91
CA LYS A 87 1.15 6.48 -11.97
C LYS A 87 0.20 5.44 -11.39
N ALA A 88 0.60 4.76 -10.31
CA ALA A 88 -0.25 3.83 -9.59
C ALA A 88 -1.49 4.54 -9.03
N LEU A 89 -1.32 5.71 -8.41
CA LEU A 89 -2.40 6.56 -7.92
C LEU A 89 -3.34 6.99 -9.06
N SER A 90 -2.80 7.48 -10.18
CA SER A 90 -3.58 7.86 -11.36
C SER A 90 -4.41 6.69 -11.92
N PHE A 91 -3.85 5.48 -11.94
CA PHE A 91 -4.54 4.28 -12.35
C PHE A 91 -5.70 3.94 -11.41
N PHE A 92 -5.42 3.69 -10.12
CA PHE A 92 -6.45 3.21 -9.20
C PHE A 92 -7.53 4.25 -8.90
N SER A 93 -7.21 5.54 -8.94
CA SER A 93 -8.18 6.63 -8.76
C SER A 93 -9.25 6.67 -9.86
N LYS A 94 -8.94 6.17 -11.07
CA LYS A 94 -9.86 6.15 -12.22
C LYS A 94 -10.66 4.85 -12.34
N THR A 95 -10.45 3.90 -11.43
CA THR A 95 -11.00 2.54 -11.55
C THR A 95 -12.03 2.26 -10.47
N SER A 96 -13.12 1.61 -10.88
CA SER A 96 -14.18 1.10 -10.00
C SER A 96 -14.24 -0.44 -9.98
N ARG A 97 -13.48 -1.11 -10.87
CA ARG A 97 -13.48 -2.57 -10.98
C ARG A 97 -12.68 -3.18 -9.83
N THR A 98 -13.23 -4.22 -9.21
CA THR A 98 -12.59 -4.92 -8.09
C THR A 98 -11.76 -6.13 -8.52
N ASP A 99 -12.15 -6.77 -9.62
CA ASP A 99 -11.47 -7.95 -10.20
C ASP A 99 -10.11 -7.58 -10.80
N LEU A 100 -9.04 -7.89 -10.04
CA LEU A 100 -7.66 -7.60 -10.42
C LEU A 100 -7.23 -8.27 -11.71
N ARG A 101 -7.71 -9.49 -12.00
CA ARG A 101 -7.36 -10.24 -13.21
C ARG A 101 -7.88 -9.57 -14.48
N LYS A 102 -8.98 -8.81 -14.37
CA LYS A 102 -9.54 -8.01 -15.47
C LYS A 102 -9.08 -6.56 -15.45
N LEU A 103 -8.61 -6.06 -14.31
CA LEU A 103 -8.22 -4.68 -14.12
C LEU A 103 -6.76 -4.44 -14.50
N LEU A 104 -5.82 -5.21 -13.95
CA LEU A 104 -4.38 -5.00 -14.13
C LEU A 104 -3.93 -5.07 -15.60
N PRO A 105 -4.46 -5.95 -16.48
CA PRO A 105 -4.11 -5.92 -17.90
C PRO A 105 -4.46 -4.61 -18.62
N ARG A 106 -5.31 -3.75 -18.03
CA ARG A 106 -5.68 -2.44 -18.60
C ARG A 106 -4.74 -1.30 -18.18
N ILE A 107 -3.74 -1.56 -17.33
CA ILE A 107 -2.76 -0.54 -16.93
C ILE A 107 -2.17 0.22 -18.14
N PRO A 108 -1.73 -0.43 -19.24
CA PRO A 108 -1.18 0.26 -20.41
C PRO A 108 -2.16 1.24 -21.04
N GLN A 109 -3.45 0.88 -21.09
CA GLN A 109 -4.52 1.71 -21.66
C GLN A 109 -4.81 2.93 -20.78
N TYR A 110 -4.90 2.76 -19.46
CA TYR A 110 -5.22 3.86 -18.54
C TYR A 110 -4.07 4.87 -18.37
N LEU A 111 -2.83 4.41 -18.56
CA LEU A 111 -1.63 5.22 -18.40
C LEU A 111 -1.02 5.70 -19.73
N ASN A 112 -1.65 5.41 -20.86
CA ASN A 112 -1.13 5.71 -22.20
C ASN A 112 0.30 5.16 -22.43
N MET A 113 0.57 3.94 -21.94
CA MET A 113 1.86 3.26 -22.03
C MET A 113 1.77 2.04 -22.95
N SER A 114 1.52 2.24 -24.25
CA SER A 114 1.26 1.16 -25.22
C SER A 114 2.37 0.12 -25.35
N LYS A 115 3.62 0.45 -24.99
CA LYS A 115 4.77 -0.46 -24.98
C LYS A 115 4.87 -1.34 -23.72
N LEU A 116 4.08 -1.04 -22.69
CA LEU A 116 4.09 -1.79 -21.44
C LEU A 116 3.26 -3.06 -21.61
N THR A 117 3.88 -4.21 -21.35
CA THR A 117 3.20 -5.51 -21.33
C THR A 117 2.93 -5.92 -19.89
N VAL A 118 1.68 -6.24 -19.58
CA VAL A 118 1.28 -6.84 -18.30
C VAL A 118 1.08 -8.32 -18.51
N SER A 119 2.01 -9.14 -18.01
CA SER A 119 1.94 -10.60 -18.17
C SER A 119 0.94 -11.22 -17.19
N LYS A 120 0.55 -12.48 -17.43
CA LYS A 120 -0.33 -13.22 -16.49
C LYS A 120 0.39 -13.48 -15.17
N GLU A 121 1.69 -13.74 -15.24
CA GLU A 121 2.56 -13.97 -14.08
C GLU A 121 2.59 -12.73 -13.19
N PHE A 122 2.74 -11.53 -13.77
CA PHE A 122 2.66 -10.27 -13.02
C PHE A 122 1.33 -10.14 -12.26
N VAL A 123 0.21 -10.50 -12.89
CA VAL A 123 -1.12 -10.42 -12.28
C VAL A 123 -1.23 -11.35 -11.07
N GLU A 124 -0.76 -12.59 -11.19
CA GLU A 124 -0.79 -13.55 -10.09
C GLU A 124 0.17 -13.14 -8.95
N GLU A 125 1.36 -12.63 -9.28
CA GLU A 125 2.31 -12.11 -8.29
C GLU A 125 1.77 -10.87 -7.56
N PHE A 126 1.05 -10.00 -8.26
CA PHE A 126 0.37 -8.87 -7.64
C PHE A 126 -0.70 -9.32 -6.65
N ILE A 127 -1.52 -10.31 -7.03
CA ILE A 127 -2.55 -10.88 -6.16
C ILE A 127 -1.91 -11.57 -4.95
N ARG A 128 -0.80 -12.30 -5.16
CA ARG A 128 0.00 -12.89 -4.09
C ARG A 128 0.51 -11.82 -3.12
N ALA A 129 1.06 -10.72 -3.62
CA ALA A 129 1.51 -9.60 -2.80
C ALA A 129 0.36 -8.96 -2.00
N GLU A 130 -0.81 -8.74 -2.62
CA GLU A 130 -2.00 -8.24 -1.88
C GLU A 130 -2.42 -9.20 -0.76
N ASN A 131 -2.42 -10.51 -1.02
CA ASN A 131 -2.74 -11.51 -0.02
C ASN A 131 -1.71 -11.56 1.12
N THR A 132 -0.43 -11.34 0.82
CA THR A 132 0.61 -11.24 1.86
C THR A 132 0.30 -10.09 2.81
N PHE A 133 0.00 -8.89 2.29
CA PHE A 133 -0.34 -7.75 3.14
C PHE A 133 -1.62 -7.98 3.98
N LEU A 134 -2.56 -8.81 3.52
CA LEU A 134 -3.82 -9.07 4.20
C LEU A 134 -3.76 -10.23 5.21
N HIS A 135 -2.94 -11.24 4.93
CA HIS A 135 -3.02 -12.55 5.59
C HIS A 135 -1.66 -13.07 6.07
N GLN A 136 -0.63 -12.23 6.10
CA GLN A 136 0.66 -12.62 6.68
C GLN A 136 0.48 -13.15 8.10
N VAL A 137 0.98 -14.36 8.34
CA VAL A 137 0.88 -15.02 9.65
C VAL A 137 1.57 -14.15 10.70
N CYS A 138 0.83 -13.85 11.77
CA CYS A 138 1.32 -13.11 12.92
C CYS A 138 1.22 -13.98 14.18
N LEU A 139 2.09 -13.74 15.16
CA LEU A 139 2.04 -14.42 16.45
C LEU A 139 0.91 -13.81 17.29
N SER A 140 -0.03 -14.65 17.73
CA SER A 140 -1.19 -14.26 18.55
C SER A 140 -1.16 -14.85 19.98
N ASN A 141 -0.06 -15.46 20.41
CA ASN A 141 0.06 -16.02 21.77
C ASN A 141 0.45 -14.94 22.79
N ILE A 142 -0.46 -14.00 23.03
CA ILE A 142 -0.41 -13.08 24.17
C ILE A 142 -1.48 -13.51 25.17
#